data_AF-A0A7Y6YW23-F1
#
_entry.id   AF-A0A7Y6YW23-F1
#
_cell.length_a   1.000
_cell.length_b   1.000
_cell.length_c   1.000
_cell.angle_alpha   90.00
_cell.angle_beta   90.00
_cell.angle_gamma   90.00
#
_symmetry.space_group_name_H-M   'P 1'
#
loop_
_entity.id
_entity.type
_entity.pdbx_description
1 polymer ?
#
loop_
_entity_poly.entity_id
_entity_poly.type
_entity_poly.pdbx_seq_one_letter_code
_entity_poly.pdbx_strand_id
1 'polypeptide(L)' 'MESLLYLIPAMLLLGGLGLAGFLWALKSGQYDDMEGNAARILYDDDDKPLPAPNKEKEK' A
#
# COMPACT_ATOMS: atom_id res chain seq x y z
N MET A 1 -39.39 9.14 3.33
CA MET A 1 -38.66 10.17 4.10
C MET A 1 -37.92 9.54 5.28
N GLU A 2 -38.50 8.57 5.99
CA GLU A 2 -37.83 7.81 7.06
C GLU A 2 -36.47 7.16 6.71
N SER A 3 -36.27 6.70 5.47
CA SER A 3 -35.01 6.07 5.07
C SER A 3 -33.80 7.01 5.16
N LEU A 4 -34.00 8.32 4.93
CA LEU A 4 -32.93 9.30 5.02
C LEU A 4 -32.40 9.45 6.44
N LEU A 5 -33.24 9.24 7.46
CA LEU A 5 -32.82 9.29 8.87
C LEU A 5 -31.78 8.23 9.21
N TYR A 6 -31.80 7.09 8.53
CA TYR A 6 -30.81 6.02 8.72
C TYR A 6 -29.65 6.11 7.72
N LEU A 7 -29.92 6.54 6.49
CA LEU A 7 -28.92 6.62 5.43
C LEU A 7 -27.90 7.74 5.67
N ILE A 8 -28.33 8.90 6.18
CA ILE A 8 -27.41 10.02 6.49
C ILE A 8 -26.35 9.61 7.52
N PRO A 9 -26.69 9.11 8.72
CA PRO A 9 -25.68 8.68 9.69
C PRO A 9 -24.86 7.49 9.20
N ALA A 10 -25.46 6.55 8.45
CA ALA A 10 -24.71 5.45 7.84
C ALA A 10 -23.65 5.96 6.85
N MET A 11 -23.98 6.92 5.99
CA MET A 11 -23.03 7.53 5.06
C MET A 11 -21.93 8.30 5.77
N LEU A 12 -22.26 9.06 6.83
CA LEU A 12 -21.27 9.78 7.63
C LEU A 12 -20.30 8.81 8.34
N LEU A 13 -20.82 7.71 8.88
CA LEU A 13 -19.98 6.67 9.49
C LEU A 13 -19.07 6.01 8.46
N LEU A 14 -19.60 5.61 7.29
CA LEU A 14 -18.81 5.00 6.24
C LEU A 14 -17.74 5.95 5.70
N GLY A 15 -18.09 7.22 5.47
CA GLY A 15 -17.13 8.26 5.07
C GLY A 15 -16.08 8.52 6.15
N GLY A 16 -16.48 8.56 7.41
CA GLY A 16 -15.58 8.72 8.56
C GLY A 16 -14.62 7.55 8.73
N LEU A 17 -15.10 6.32 8.57
CA LEU A 17 -14.26 5.11 8.59
C LEU A 17 -13.26 5.10 7.43
N GLY A 18 -13.69 5.48 6.23
CA GLY A 18 -12.82 5.63 5.07
C GLY A 18 -11.72 6.68 5.31
N LEU A 19 -12.10 7.85 5.83
CA LEU A 19 -11.15 8.92 6.17
C LEU A 19 -10.18 8.49 7.26
N ALA A 20 -10.66 7.84 8.33
CA ALA A 20 -9.81 7.33 9.40
C ALA A 20 -8.82 6.27 8.88
N GLY A 21 -9.28 5.36 8.02
CA GLY A 21 -8.42 4.37 7.36
C GLY A 21 -7.36 5.04 6.46
N PHE A 22 -7.75 6.06 5.70
CA PHE A 22 -6.83 6.83 4.87
C PHE A 22 -5.76 7.55 5.71
N LEU A 23 -6.15 8.25 6.78
CA LEU A 23 -5.21 8.92 7.68
C LEU A 23 -4.29 7.92 8.40
N TRP A 24 -4.80 6.75 8.76
CA TRP A 24 -4.00 5.67 9.32
C TRP A 24 -2.97 5.13 8.30
N ALA A 25 -3.38 4.93 7.04
CA ALA A 25 -2.47 4.49 5.98
C ALA A 25 -1.34 5.50 5.74
N LEU A 26 -1.66 6.81 5.69
CA LEU A 26 -0.65 7.88 5.61
C LEU A 26 0.31 7.85 6.81
N LYS A 27 -0.21 7.76 8.04
CA LYS A 27 0.61 7.68 9.25
C LYS A 27 1.48 6.42 9.30
N SER A 28 1.03 5.33 8.70
CA SER A 28 1.74 4.05 8.71
C SER A 28 2.96 3.98 7.78
N GLY A 29 3.21 5.03 6.99
CA GLY A 29 4.37 5.08 6.08
C GLY A 29 4.24 4.15 4.87
N GLN A 30 3.05 3.60 4.59
CA GLN A 30 2.84 2.73 3.41
C GLN A 30 3.14 3.43 2.07
N TYR A 31 3.10 4.75 2.04
CA TYR A 31 3.37 5.54 0.84
C TYR A 31 4.83 5.99 0.70
N ASP A 32 5.67 5.76 1.72
CA ASP A 32 7.09 6.18 1.68
C ASP A 32 7.92 5.32 0.70
N ASP A 33 7.46 4.10 0.37
CA ASP A 33 8.12 3.18 -0.58
C ASP A 33 7.56 3.27 -2.03
N MET A 34 6.75 4.30 -2.34
CA MET A 34 6.30 4.53 -3.73
C MET A 34 7.43 5.02 -4.63
N GLU A 35 8.39 5.78 -4.10
CA GLU A 35 9.58 6.25 -4.84
C GLU A 35 10.53 5.10 -5.21
N GLY A 36 10.71 4.12 -4.32
CA GLY A 36 11.57 2.96 -4.55
C GLY A 36 11.08 2.02 -5.64
N ASN A 37 9.77 1.80 -5.73
CA ASN A 37 9.15 0.92 -6.72
C ASN A 37 9.05 1.58 -8.11
N ALA A 38 8.77 2.88 -8.19
CA ALA A 38 8.73 3.61 -9.45
C ALA A 38 10.13 3.77 -10.09
N ALA A 39 11.18 3.86 -9.27
CA ALA A 39 12.55 3.86 -9.79
C ALA A 39 12.91 2.51 -10.45
N ARG A 40 12.49 1.38 -9.88
CA ARG A 40 12.81 0.06 -10.45
C ARG A 40 12.19 -0.15 -11.84
N ILE A 41 10.93 0.23 -12.05
CA ILE A 41 10.27 0.02 -13.35
C ILE A 41 10.83 0.86 -14.50
N LEU A 42 11.48 1.99 -14.20
CA LEU A 42 12.13 2.85 -15.20
C LEU A 42 13.60 2.48 -15.46
N TYR A 43 14.24 1.80 -14.49
CA TYR A 43 15.65 1.41 -14.56
C TYR A 43 15.87 -0.12 -14.68
N ASP A 44 14.82 -0.91 -14.89
CA ASP A 44 14.87 -2.37 -15.11
C ASP A 44 15.46 -2.79 -16.49
N ASP A 45 16.40 -2.02 -17.02
CA ASP A 45 17.29 -2.45 -18.13
C ASP A 45 18.41 -3.40 -17.64
N ASP A 46 18.45 -3.74 -16.35
CA ASP A 46 19.36 -4.72 -15.77
C ASP A 46 18.58 -5.99 -15.36
N ASP A 47 18.10 -6.73 -16.35
CA ASP A 47 17.75 -8.16 -16.31
C ASP A 47 18.99 -9.01 -15.89
N LYS A 48 19.56 -8.75 -14.72
CA LYS A 48 20.62 -9.57 -14.13
C LYS A 48 19.94 -10.61 -13.24
N PRO A 49 20.02 -11.90 -13.58
CA PRO A 49 19.53 -12.96 -12.71
C PRO A 49 20.14 -12.79 -11.31
N LEU A 50 19.31 -12.97 -10.27
CA LEU A 50 19.80 -13.04 -8.89
C LEU A 50 21.01 -14.00 -8.84
N PRO A 51 22.15 -13.59 -8.26
CA PRO A 51 23.31 -14.47 -8.18
C PRO A 51 22.88 -15.77 -7.51
N ALA A 52 23.16 -16.89 -8.18
CA ALA A 52 22.78 -18.20 -7.70
C ALA A 52 23.27 -18.38 -6.25
N PRO A 53 22.44 -18.92 -5.35
CA PRO A 53 22.82 -19.09 -3.95
C PRO A 53 24.11 -19.91 -3.89
N ASN A 54 25.16 -19.30 -3.34
CA ASN A 54 26.47 -19.91 -3.22
C ASN A 54 26.38 -21.19 -2.38
N LYS A 55 26.53 -22.36 -3.01
CA LYS A 55 26.53 -23.67 -2.36
C LYS A 55 27.87 -24.03 -1.68
N GLU A 56 28.86 -23.14 -1.62
CA GLU A 56 30.21 -23.45 -1.12
C GLU A 56 30.37 -23.39 0.42
N LYS A 57 29.29 -23.38 1.21
CA LYS A 57 29.41 -23.39 2.68
C LYS A 57 28.59 -24.46 3.40
N GLU A 58 28.35 -25.59 2.75
CA GLU A 58 27.85 -26.79 3.45
C GLU A 58 28.77 -27.99 3.16
N LYS A 59 29.86 -28.05 3.93
CA LYS A 59 30.72 -29.19 4.31
C LYS A 59 31.21 -30.17 3.25
#